data_AF-A0A914TSE3-F1
#
_entry.id   AF-A0A914TSE3-F1
#
_cell.length_a   1.000
_cell.length_b   1.000
_cell.length_c   1.000
_cell.angle_alpha   90.00
_cell.angle_beta   90.00
_cell.angle_gamma   90.00
#
_symmetry.space_group_name_H-M   'P 1'
#
loop_
_entity.id
_entity.type
_entity.pdbx_description
1 polymer ?
#
loop_
_entity_poly.entity_id
_entity_poly.type
_entity_poly.pdbx_seq_one_letter_code
_entity_poly.pdbx_strand_id
1 'polypeptide(L)'
;MIKARRLLEQISARKFPRAIAKLDYLKPQKREFEDEVKRALNEAGIDCTEITIVMKVFHFGKGFHNPIGDVLFYETKNSVELVKYSTDTSCSRTCLFVYGPVGCSDEFASKIHQHLSNFAADKGFEIPTKLFP
;
A
#
# COMPACT_ATOMS: atom_id res chain seq x y z
N MET A 1 0.14 -7.01 31.68
CA MET A 1 0.13 -5.54 31.85
C MET A 1 1.44 -4.85 31.41
N ILE A 2 2.63 -5.36 31.73
CA ILE A 2 3.92 -4.69 31.43
C ILE A 2 4.14 -4.42 29.93
N LYS A 3 3.73 -5.34 29.04
CA LYS A 3 3.92 -5.19 27.58
C LYS A 3 3.12 -4.03 26.96
N ALA A 4 1.86 -3.85 27.37
CA ALA A 4 1.00 -2.79 26.83
C ALA A 4 1.47 -1.39 27.26
N ARG A 5 1.87 -1.24 28.53
CA ARG A 5 2.45 0.01 29.04
C ARG A 5 3.70 0.42 28.25
N ARG A 6 4.62 -0.53 28.00
CA ARG A 6 5.84 -0.28 27.22
C ARG A 6 5.56 0.21 25.80
N LEU A 7 4.52 -0.32 25.14
CA LEU A 7 4.08 0.16 23.83
C LEU A 7 3.55 1.60 23.89
N LEU A 8 2.73 1.93 24.88
CA LEU A 8 2.24 3.30 25.07
C LEU A 8 3.38 4.29 25.37
N GLU A 9 4.37 3.88 26.16
CA GLU A 9 5.57 4.66 26.42
C GLU A 9 6.37 4.93 25.12
N GLN A 10 6.51 3.91 24.25
CA GLN A 10 7.13 4.09 22.93
C GLN A 10 6.36 5.10 22.05
N ILE A 11 5.03 5.00 22.01
CA ILE A 11 4.18 5.93 21.27
C ILE A 11 4.38 7.36 21.80
N SER A 12 4.36 7.54 23.13
CA SER A 12 4.53 8.84 23.76
C SER A 12 5.90 9.46 23.47
N ALA A 13 6.94 8.63 23.34
CA ALA A 13 8.29 9.02 22.98
C ALA A 13 8.52 9.13 21.47
N ARG A 14 7.48 9.03 20.64
CA ARG A 14 7.54 9.01 19.17
C ARG A 14 8.48 7.94 18.58
N LYS A 15 8.65 6.83 19.31
CA LYS A 15 9.46 5.68 18.88
C LYS A 15 8.60 4.73 18.05
N PHE A 16 8.45 5.06 16.78
CA PHE A 16 7.66 4.26 15.83
C PHE A 16 8.54 3.36 14.97
N PRO A 17 7.99 2.26 14.43
CA PRO A 17 8.60 1.52 13.33
C PRO A 17 8.99 2.47 12.20
N ARG A 18 10.17 2.26 11.62
CA ARG A 18 10.69 3.11 10.55
C ARG A 18 10.02 2.73 9.24
N ALA A 19 9.45 3.70 8.53
CA ALA A 19 9.00 3.47 7.16
C ALA A 19 10.20 3.32 6.22
N ILE A 20 10.21 2.26 5.42
CA ILE A 20 11.32 1.92 4.52
C ILE A 20 10.91 2.05 3.05
N ALA A 21 9.75 1.48 2.70
CA ALA A 21 9.30 1.43 1.32
C ALA A 21 7.78 1.54 1.21
N LYS A 22 7.34 2.06 0.07
CA LYS A 22 5.96 2.00 -0.40
C LYS A 22 6.01 1.38 -1.79
N LEU A 23 5.18 0.39 -2.05
CA LEU A 23 5.04 -0.21 -3.38
C LEU A 23 3.60 -0.02 -3.84
N ASP A 24 3.43 0.67 -4.97
CA ASP A 24 2.13 0.87 -5.59
C ASP A 24 1.90 -0.21 -6.66
N TYR A 25 0.78 -0.93 -6.54
CA TYR A 25 0.34 -1.89 -7.54
C TYR A 25 -0.82 -1.32 -8.36
N LEU A 26 -0.58 -1.21 -9.67
CA LEU A 26 -1.51 -0.64 -10.63
C LEU A 26 -2.60 -1.63 -11.08
N LYS A 27 -2.48 -2.93 -10.75
CA LYS A 27 -3.46 -3.95 -11.15
C LYS A 27 -4.38 -4.34 -9.97
N PRO A 28 -5.67 -4.62 -10.24
CA PRO A 28 -6.57 -5.11 -9.21
C PRO A 28 -6.20 -6.54 -8.82
N GLN A 29 -5.84 -6.70 -7.54
CA GLN A 29 -5.60 -7.96 -6.82
C GLN A 29 -4.36 -8.79 -7.20
N LYS A 30 -3.52 -8.99 -6.18
CA LYS A 30 -3.04 -10.31 -5.80
C LYS A 30 -2.98 -10.38 -4.27
N ARG A 31 -3.73 -11.30 -3.65
CA ARG A 31 -3.54 -11.64 -2.22
C ARG A 31 -2.11 -12.15 -1.96
N GLU A 32 -1.46 -12.67 -3.00
CA GLU A 32 -0.08 -13.15 -2.99
C GLU A 32 0.96 -12.03 -2.88
N PHE A 33 0.57 -10.74 -2.98
CA PHE A 33 1.55 -9.66 -3.08
C PHE A 33 2.40 -9.48 -1.80
N GLU A 34 1.80 -9.66 -0.62
CA GLU A 34 2.57 -9.66 0.64
C GLU A 34 3.57 -10.82 0.69
N ASP A 35 3.14 -12.02 0.27
CA ASP A 35 3.99 -13.21 0.26
C ASP A 35 5.11 -13.13 -0.78
N GLU A 36 4.84 -12.53 -1.94
CA GLU A 36 5.86 -12.27 -2.96
C GLU A 36 6.94 -11.31 -2.44
N VAL A 37 6.54 -10.24 -1.73
CA VAL A 37 7.49 -9.31 -1.10
C VAL A 37 8.29 -9.99 0.01
N LYS A 38 7.65 -10.75 0.90
CA LYS A 38 8.37 -11.51 1.93
C LYS A 38 9.35 -12.50 1.33
N ARG A 39 8.98 -13.17 0.24
CA ARG A 39 9.86 -14.10 -0.46
C ARG A 39 11.08 -13.39 -1.04
N ALA A 40 10.88 -12.27 -1.72
CA ALA A 40 11.97 -11.47 -2.29
C ALA A 40 12.95 -10.99 -1.20
N LEU A 41 12.44 -10.60 -0.03
CA LEU A 41 13.28 -10.20 1.10
C LEU A 41 14.02 -11.39 1.73
N ASN A 42 13.36 -12.53 1.89
CA ASN A 42 14.00 -13.76 2.39
C ASN A 42 15.09 -14.26 1.44
N GLU A 43 14.87 -14.23 0.12
CA GLU A 43 15.86 -14.56 -0.91
C GLU A 43 17.08 -13.61 -0.85
N ALA A 44 16.88 -12.36 -0.43
CA ALA A 44 17.94 -11.39 -0.16
C ALA A 44 18.65 -11.59 1.20
N GLY A 45 18.31 -12.65 1.94
CA GLY A 45 18.83 -12.95 3.27
C GLY A 45 18.39 -11.96 4.34
N ILE A 46 17.22 -11.35 4.18
CA ILE A 46 16.64 -10.40 5.13
C ILE A 46 15.58 -11.14 5.94
N ASP A 47 15.76 -11.22 7.26
CA ASP A 47 14.79 -11.84 8.15
C ASP A 47 13.51 -11.00 8.22
N CYS A 48 12.44 -11.52 7.63
CA CYS A 48 11.14 -10.86 7.59
C CYS A 48 10.42 -10.84 8.94
N THR A 49 10.91 -11.54 9.98
CA THR A 49 10.26 -11.54 11.30
C THR A 49 10.32 -10.18 11.99
N GLU A 50 11.30 -9.34 11.65
CA GLU A 50 11.45 -7.98 12.17
C GLU A 50 10.79 -6.91 11.28
N ILE A 51 10.30 -7.31 10.11
CA ILE A 51 9.69 -6.41 9.13
C ILE A 51 8.18 -6.50 9.21
N THR A 52 7.53 -5.34 9.31
CA THR A 52 6.07 -5.26 9.23
C THR A 52 5.68 -4.80 7.83
N ILE A 53 4.90 -5.62 7.13
CA ILE A 53 4.32 -5.27 5.83
C ILE A 53 2.82 -5.04 6.04
N VAL A 54 2.33 -3.90 5.55
CA VAL A 54 0.91 -3.54 5.65
C VAL A 54 0.36 -3.32 4.25
N MET A 55 -0.61 -4.14 3.85
CA MET A 55 -1.38 -3.93 2.63
C MET A 55 -2.57 -3.00 2.89
N LYS A 56 -2.68 -1.95 2.08
CA LYS A 56 -3.85 -1.07 2.05
C LYS A 56 -4.44 -1.04 0.65
N VAL A 57 -5.76 -1.19 0.58
CA VAL A 57 -6.52 -0.98 -0.65
C VAL A 57 -7.20 0.38 -0.54
N PHE A 58 -6.88 1.28 -1.46
CA PHE A 58 -7.54 2.57 -1.58
C PHE A 58 -8.58 2.47 -2.69
N HIS A 59 -9.83 2.72 -2.34
CA HIS A 59 -10.97 2.64 -3.24
C HIS A 59 -12.03 3.70 -2.92
N PHE A 60 -12.93 3.96 -3.86
CA PHE A 60 -14.00 4.95 -3.73
C PHE A 60 -15.26 4.39 -3.05
N GLY A 61 -15.09 3.55 -2.03
CA GLY A 61 -16.21 2.93 -1.28
C GLY A 61 -16.92 1.75 -1.96
N LYS A 62 -16.68 1.47 -3.25
CA LYS A 62 -17.28 0.33 -3.97
C LYS A 62 -16.26 -0.69 -4.50
N GLY A 63 -15.25 -1.00 -3.68
CA GLY A 63 -14.15 -1.89 -4.09
C GLY A 63 -13.48 -1.36 -5.36
N PHE A 64 -13.13 -2.25 -6.29
CA PHE A 64 -12.44 -1.85 -7.53
C PHE A 64 -13.31 -1.10 -8.54
N HIS A 65 -14.63 -1.07 -8.33
CA HIS A 65 -15.59 -0.48 -9.26
C HIS A 65 -15.73 1.03 -9.06
N ASN A 66 -15.82 1.78 -10.17
CA ASN A 66 -16.06 3.21 -10.12
C ASN A 66 -17.53 3.50 -9.73
N PRO A 67 -17.79 4.15 -8.57
CA PRO A 67 -19.15 4.37 -8.10
C PRO A 67 -19.98 5.28 -9.02
N ILE A 68 -19.35 6.17 -9.81
CA ILE A 68 -20.06 7.02 -10.79
C ILE A 68 -20.72 6.15 -11.87
N GLY A 69 -20.10 5.02 -12.20
CA GLY A 69 -20.66 4.05 -13.14
C GLY A 69 -21.92 3.34 -12.65
N ASP A 70 -22.47 3.69 -11.47
CA ASP A 70 -23.78 3.22 -11.01
C ASP A 70 -24.79 4.35 -10.81
N VAL A 71 -24.36 5.59 -11.03
CA VAL A 71 -25.20 6.77 -10.86
C VAL A 71 -25.94 7.05 -12.17
N LEU A 72 -27.23 7.36 -12.04
CA LEU A 72 -28.07 7.82 -13.13
C LEU A 72 -28.17 9.35 -13.07
N PHE A 73 -28.03 9.99 -14.23
CA PHE A 73 -28.01 11.44 -14.36
C PHE A 73 -29.15 11.90 -15.27
N TYR A 74 -29.60 13.14 -15.05
CA TYR A 74 -30.46 13.86 -15.99
C TYR A 74 -29.58 14.81 -16.81
N GLU A 75 -29.78 14.85 -18.13
CA GLU A 75 -28.96 15.69 -19.01
C GLU A 75 -29.33 17.18 -18.90
N THR A 76 -30.62 17.48 -18.72
CA THR A 76 -31.13 18.84 -18.54
C THR A 76 -32.22 18.88 -17.46
N LYS A 77 -32.57 20.09 -17.01
CA LYS A 77 -33.59 20.32 -15.97
C LYS A 77 -34.96 19.69 -16.25
N ASN A 78 -35.28 19.45 -17.52
CA ASN A 78 -36.58 18.93 -17.95
C ASN A 78 -36.48 17.53 -18.60
N SER A 79 -35.32 16.86 -18.52
CA SER A 79 -35.16 15.52 -19.08
C SER A 79 -35.98 14.49 -18.30
N VAL A 80 -36.75 13.68 -19.03
CA VAL A 80 -37.54 12.56 -18.47
C VAL A 80 -36.75 11.24 -18.53
N GLU A 81 -35.73 11.19 -19.39
CA GLU A 81 -34.86 10.02 -19.57
C GLU A 81 -33.62 10.11 -18.67
N LEU A 82 -33.19 8.94 -18.17
CA LEU A 82 -32.00 8.80 -17.34
C LEU A 82 -30.82 8.36 -18.20
N VAL A 83 -29.70 9.06 -18.08
CA VAL A 83 -28.45 8.77 -18.78
C VAL A 83 -27.44 8.17 -17.80
N LYS A 84 -26.68 7.20 -18.28
CA LYS A 84 -25.59 6.57 -17.55
C LYS A 84 -24.26 6.87 -18.24
N TYR A 85 -23.33 7.49 -17.54
CA TYR A 85 -21.99 7.73 -18.07
C TYR A 85 -21.10 6.51 -17.83
N SER A 86 -20.38 6.09 -18.88
CA SER A 86 -19.33 5.08 -18.75
C SER A 86 -18.08 5.74 -18.18
N THR A 87 -17.51 5.14 -17.14
CA THR A 87 -16.26 5.57 -16.54
C THR A 87 -15.28 4.40 -16.52
N ASP A 88 -13.98 4.68 -16.61
CA ASP A 88 -12.95 3.64 -16.53
C ASP A 88 -13.12 2.74 -15.30
N THR A 89 -12.87 1.46 -15.52
CA THR A 89 -13.26 0.36 -14.62
C THR A 89 -12.36 0.21 -13.39
N SER A 90 -11.16 0.78 -13.37
CA SER A 90 -10.26 0.70 -12.20
C SER A 90 -9.97 2.07 -11.60
N CYS A 91 -10.70 2.40 -10.53
CA CYS A 91 -10.48 3.60 -9.73
C CYS A 91 -9.76 3.29 -8.40
N SER A 92 -9.24 2.08 -8.23
CA SER A 92 -8.65 1.62 -6.98
C SER A 92 -7.18 1.29 -7.12
N ARG A 93 -6.43 1.51 -6.06
CA ARG A 93 -5.00 1.17 -5.98
C ARG A 93 -4.73 0.30 -4.76
N THR A 94 -3.82 -0.65 -4.90
CA THR A 94 -3.29 -1.42 -3.77
C THR A 94 -1.89 -0.92 -3.47
N CYS A 95 -1.62 -0.62 -2.21
CA CYS A 95 -0.31 -0.18 -1.75
C CYS A 95 0.20 -1.12 -0.67
N LEU A 96 1.47 -1.51 -0.75
CA LEU A 96 2.19 -2.10 0.37
C LEU A 96 3.04 -1.05 1.04
N PHE A 97 2.99 -1.02 2.37
CA PHE A 97 3.87 -0.23 3.21
C PHE A 97 4.79 -1.18 3.97
N VAL A 98 6.10 -0.97 3.85
CA VAL A 98 7.12 -1.78 4.51
C VAL A 98 7.75 -0.96 5.63
N TYR A 99 7.69 -1.49 6.84
CA TYR A 99 8.23 -0.89 8.04
C TYR A 99 9.29 -1.78 8.67
N GLY A 100 10.43 -1.19 9.02
CA GLY A 100 11.45 -1.84 9.86
C GLY A 100 11.19 -1.62 11.34
N PRO A 101 11.94 -2.33 12.21
CA PRO A 101 11.78 -2.22 13.65
C PRO A 101 12.13 -0.82 14.17
N VAL A 102 11.69 -0.52 15.39
CA VAL A 102 12.07 0.73 16.08
C VAL A 102 13.59 0.77 16.26
N GLY A 103 14.24 1.82 15.77
CA GLY A 103 15.71 1.96 15.79
C GLY A 103 16.44 1.28 14.64
N CYS A 104 15.72 0.86 13.59
CA CYS A 104 16.27 0.36 12.34
C CYS A 104 17.39 1.25 11.78
N SER A 105 18.58 0.66 11.54
CA SER A 105 19.73 1.35 10.95
C SER A 105 19.46 1.81 9.51
N ASP A 106 20.20 2.83 9.07
CA ASP A 106 20.13 3.33 7.70
C ASP A 106 20.62 2.29 6.68
N GLU A 107 21.63 1.51 7.02
CA GLU A 107 22.17 0.44 6.18
C GLU A 107 21.12 -0.65 5.93
N PHE A 108 20.45 -1.11 6.99
CA PHE A 108 19.39 -2.12 6.88
C PHE A 108 18.21 -1.61 6.06
N ALA A 109 17.77 -0.37 6.33
CA ALA A 109 16.69 0.26 5.57
C ALA A 109 17.05 0.43 4.07
N SER A 110 18.28 0.84 3.78
CA SER A 110 18.78 1.02 2.41
C SER A 110 18.86 -0.30 1.66
N LYS A 111 19.33 -1.37 2.33
CA LYS A 111 19.38 -2.72 1.75
C LYS A 111 17.98 -3.20 1.37
N ILE A 112 17.00 -3.09 2.28
CA ILE A 112 15.61 -3.45 2.01
C ILE A 112 15.06 -2.62 0.85
N HIS A 113 15.24 -1.30 0.88
CA HIS A 113 14.74 -0.41 -0.16
C HIS A 113 15.30 -0.79 -1.55
N GLN A 114 16.61 -1.04 -1.65
CA GLN A 114 17.26 -1.44 -2.90
C GLN A 114 16.69 -2.76 -3.46
N HIS A 115 16.52 -3.77 -2.61
CA HIS A 115 15.95 -5.05 -3.05
C HIS A 115 14.49 -4.91 -3.50
N LEU A 116 13.71 -4.10 -2.79
CA LEU A 116 12.32 -3.84 -3.17
C LEU A 116 12.23 -3.04 -4.48
N SER A 117 13.16 -2.12 -4.75
CA SER A 117 13.25 -1.41 -6.03
C SER A 117 13.51 -2.34 -7.20
N ASN A 118 14.43 -3.30 -7.03
CA ASN A 118 14.70 -4.29 -8.07
C ASN A 118 13.49 -5.19 -8.30
N PHE A 119 12.89 -5.71 -7.22
CA PHE A 119 11.67 -6.51 -7.28
C PHE A 119 10.51 -5.74 -7.95
N ALA A 120 10.37 -4.45 -7.66
CA ALA A 120 9.35 -3.60 -8.24
C ALA A 120 9.52 -3.49 -9.77
N ALA A 121 10.75 -3.24 -10.22
CA ALA A 121 11.07 -3.14 -11.65
C ALA A 121 10.75 -4.45 -12.40
N ASP A 122 11.09 -5.61 -11.82
CA ASP A 122 10.91 -6.92 -12.45
C ASP A 122 9.43 -7.32 -12.60
N LYS A 123 8.56 -6.80 -11.72
CA LYS A 123 7.14 -7.21 -11.64
C LYS A 123 6.17 -6.12 -12.10
N GLY A 124 6.68 -4.98 -12.57
CA GLY A 124 5.88 -3.86 -13.06
C GLY A 124 5.17 -3.07 -11.95
N PHE A 125 5.80 -2.95 -10.79
CA PHE A 125 5.36 -2.08 -9.71
C PHE A 125 6.08 -0.72 -9.78
N GLU A 126 5.47 0.30 -9.19
CA GLU A 126 6.09 1.60 -9.02
C GLU A 126 6.47 1.81 -7.55
N ILE A 127 7.68 2.31 -7.32
CA ILE A 127 8.07 2.85 -6.02
C ILE A 127 8.00 4.37 -6.11
N PRO A 128 7.05 5.01 -5.40
CA PRO A 128 6.96 6.45 -5.38
C PRO A 128 8.22 7.06 -4.77
N THR A 129 8.69 8.15 -5.36
CA THR A 129 9.88 8.92 -4.92
C THR A 129 9.73 9.54 -3.53
N LYS A 130 8.51 9.61 -3.00
CA LYS A 130 8.22 9.98 -1.61
C LYS A 130 7.42 8.88 -0.92
N LEU A 131 7.88 8.47 0.26
CA LEU A 131 7.22 7.44 1.08
C LEU A 131 5.86 7.90 1.65
N PHE A 132 5.70 9.21 1.85
CA PHE A 132 4.48 9.84 2.33
C PHE A 132 4.23 11.16 1.58
N PRO A 133 2.96 11.54 1.35
CA PRO A 133 2.62 12.89 0.90
C PRO A 133 3.08 13.96 1.90
#